data_AF-A0A3C2A8P9-F1
#
_entry.id   AF-A0A3C2A8P9-F1
#
_cell.length_a   1.000
_cell.length_b   1.000
_cell.length_c   1.000
_cell.angle_alpha   90.00
_cell.angle_beta   90.00
_cell.angle_gamma   90.00
#
_symmetry.space_group_name_H-M   'P 1'
#
loop_
_entity.id
_entity.type
_entity.pdbx_description
1 polymer ?
#
loop_
_entity_poly.entity_id
_entity_poly.type
_entity_poly.pdbx_seq_one_letter_code
_entity_poly.pdbx_strand_id
1 'polypeptide(L)'
;MKISFTKHPKKGMILTLTRTDGTQTWSPIRPGLEMHDLAHNAAEEILGWQEGFFGLVNLGYTTEDFELPRDQRPEPLLPKN
;
A
#
# COMPACT_ATOMS: atom_id res chain seq x y z
N MET A 1 10.52 4.58 -0.47
CA MET A 1 9.36 4.52 0.45
C MET A 1 9.79 3.82 1.74
N LYS A 2 9.10 4.01 2.86
CA LYS A 2 9.31 3.24 4.11
C LYS A 2 8.01 2.58 4.54
N ILE A 3 8.10 1.29 4.88
CA ILE A 3 6.99 0.47 5.39
C ILE A 3 7.18 0.27 6.89
N SER A 4 6.10 0.40 7.68
CA SER A 4 6.12 0.17 9.11
C SER A 4 4.84 -0.51 9.58
N PHE A 5 4.99 -1.51 10.43
CA PHE A 5 3.88 -2.25 11.03
C PHE A 5 3.83 -1.95 12.52
N THR A 6 2.68 -1.49 13.00
CA THR A 6 2.47 -1.18 14.42
C THR A 6 1.28 -1.97 14.95
N LYS A 7 1.50 -2.76 16.01
CA LYS A 7 0.42 -3.48 16.69
C LYS A 7 -0.40 -2.51 17.53
N HIS A 8 -1.68 -2.37 17.21
CA HIS A 8 -2.64 -1.54 17.96
C HIS A 8 -3.60 -2.41 18.79
N PRO A 9 -3.78 -2.13 20.09
CA PRO A 9 -4.51 -3.01 21.00
C PRO A 9 -5.99 -3.23 20.65
N LYS A 10 -6.64 -2.29 19.94
CA LYS A 10 -8.05 -2.40 19.53
C LYS A 10 -8.28 -2.56 18.03
N LYS A 11 -7.31 -2.19 17.20
CA LYS A 11 -7.47 -2.08 15.74
C LYS A 11 -6.70 -3.16 14.97
N GLY A 12 -6.03 -4.07 15.69
CA GLY A 12 -5.18 -5.09 15.08
C GLY A 12 -3.84 -4.50 14.66
N MET A 13 -3.35 -4.88 13.48
CA MET A 13 -2.09 -4.36 12.95
C MET A 13 -2.37 -3.13 12.08
N ILE A 14 -1.55 -2.09 12.22
CA ILE A 14 -1.60 -0.90 11.39
C ILE A 14 -0.40 -0.91 10.44
N LEU A 15 -0.68 -0.86 9.15
CA LEU A 15 0.31 -0.59 8.11
C LEU A 15 0.45 0.92 7.96
N THR A 16 1.68 1.43 8.02
CA THR A 16 2.01 2.82 7.73
C THR A 16 3.01 2.88 6.59
N LEU A 17 2.68 3.64 5.57
CA LEU A 17 3.49 3.85 4.38
C LEU A 17 3.94 5.31 4.36
N THR A 18 5.26 5.53 4.41
CA THR A 18 5.87 6.85 4.26
C THR A 18 6.44 6.98 2.85
N ARG A 19 5.88 7.91 2.08
CA ARG A 19 6.28 8.20 0.70
C ARG A 19 7.65 8.88 0.65
N THR A 20 8.25 8.92 -0.53
CA THR A 20 9.54 9.59 -0.76
C THR A 20 9.50 11.10 -0.51
N ASP A 21 8.34 11.74 -0.65
CA ASP A 21 8.14 13.16 -0.33
C ASP A 21 7.95 13.44 1.17
N GLY A 22 7.97 12.40 2.02
CA GLY A 22 7.78 12.50 3.46
C GLY A 22 6.32 12.46 3.92
N THR A 23 5.34 12.49 3.02
CA THR A 23 3.93 12.31 3.38
C THR A 23 3.64 10.85 3.75
N GLN A 24 2.55 10.64 4.48
CA GLN A 24 2.21 9.32 5.02
C GLN A 24 0.75 8.96 4.72
N THR A 25 0.50 7.66 4.54
CA THR A 25 -0.84 7.05 4.60
C THR A 25 -0.78 5.81 5.48
N TRP A 26 -1.92 5.40 6.03
CA TRP A 26 -1.99 4.26 6.92
C TRP A 26 -3.33 3.55 6.77
N SER A 27 -3.33 2.24 7.00
CA SER A 27 -4.54 1.43 6.99
C SER A 27 -4.46 0.30 8.01
N PRO A 28 -5.57 -0.06 8.69
CA PRO A 28 -5.63 -1.28 9.48
C PRO A 28 -5.58 -2.49 8.55
N ILE A 29 -4.64 -3.41 8.80
CA ILE A 29 -4.54 -4.67 8.07
C ILE A 29 -4.98 -5.83 8.96
N ARG A 30 -5.43 -6.90 8.31
CA ARG A 30 -5.76 -8.14 9.01
C ARG A 30 -4.47 -8.77 9.56
N PRO A 31 -4.51 -9.38 10.77
CA PRO A 31 -3.36 -10.10 11.29
C PRO A 31 -2.86 -11.15 10.31
N GLY A 32 -1.54 -11.22 10.09
CA GLY A 32 -0.91 -12.19 9.20
C GLY A 32 -0.71 -11.69 7.76
N LEU A 33 -1.16 -10.48 7.42
CA LEU A 33 -0.91 -9.86 6.11
C LEU A 33 0.44 -9.12 6.03
N GLU A 34 1.17 -8.99 7.13
CA GLU A 34 2.45 -8.28 7.14
C GLU A 34 3.46 -8.94 6.18
N MET A 35 3.50 -10.27 6.17
CA MET A 35 4.37 -11.05 5.28
C MET A 35 3.94 -10.98 3.81
N HIS A 36 2.63 -10.92 3.56
CA HIS A 36 2.09 -10.72 2.22
C HIS A 36 2.55 -9.36 1.66
N ASP A 37 2.36 -8.30 2.44
CA ASP A 37 2.73 -6.94 2.04
C ASP A 37 4.25 -6.81 1.84
N LEU A 38 5.06 -7.42 2.71
CA LEU A 38 6.51 -7.45 2.53
C LEU A 38 6.94 -8.22 1.28
N ALA A 39 6.26 -9.32 0.93
CA ALA A 39 6.55 -10.07 -0.29
C ALA A 39 6.25 -9.24 -1.55
N HIS A 40 5.15 -8.49 -1.56
CA HIS A 40 4.85 -7.55 -2.64
C HIS A 40 5.90 -6.44 -2.74
N ASN A 41 6.32 -5.84 -1.61
CA ASN A 41 7.35 -4.82 -1.64
C ASN A 41 8.67 -5.37 -2.20
N ALA A 42 9.09 -6.55 -1.76
CA ALA A 42 10.30 -7.19 -2.26
C ALA A 42 10.22 -7.51 -3.75
N ALA A 43 9.08 -8.02 -4.23
CA ALA A 43 8.86 -8.28 -5.65
C ALA A 43 8.93 -7.00 -6.49
N GLU A 44 8.26 -5.93 -6.05
CA GLU A 44 8.30 -4.62 -6.72
C GLU A 44 9.73 -4.05 -6.77
N GLU A 45 10.46 -4.10 -5.65
CA GLU A 45 11.84 -3.60 -5.58
C GLU A 45 12.80 -4.40 -6.47
N ILE A 46 12.74 -5.73 -6.44
CA ILE A 46 13.65 -6.60 -7.21
C ILE A 46 13.38 -6.49 -8.71
N LEU A 47 12.11 -6.38 -9.11
CA LEU A 47 11.71 -6.29 -10.51
C LEU A 47 11.71 -4.85 -11.04
N GLY A 48 11.92 -3.86 -10.18
CA GLY A 48 11.90 -2.44 -10.53
C GLY A 48 10.52 -1.92 -10.93
N TRP A 49 9.44 -2.54 -10.44
CA TRP A 49 8.07 -2.14 -10.76
C TRP A 49 7.69 -0.88 -9.99
N GLN A 50 7.30 0.17 -10.73
CA GLN A 50 6.84 1.44 -10.15
C GLN A 50 5.32 1.61 -10.19
N GLU A 51 4.61 0.72 -10.90
CA GLU A 51 3.14 0.71 -11.01
C GLU A 51 2.51 -0.45 -10.21
N GLY A 52 3.25 -1.04 -9.26
CA GLY A 52 2.71 -1.95 -8.27
C GLY A 52 1.98 -1.21 -7.14
N PHE A 53 1.48 -1.93 -6.14
CA PHE A 53 0.72 -1.31 -5.04
C PHE A 53 1.55 -0.25 -4.30
N PHE A 54 2.79 -0.58 -3.92
CA PHE A 54 3.63 0.37 -3.18
C PHE A 54 4.19 1.48 -4.08
N GLY A 55 4.47 1.15 -5.35
CA GLY A 55 4.78 2.14 -6.37
C GLY A 55 3.68 3.20 -6.52
N LEU A 56 2.43 2.76 -6.66
CA LEU A 56 1.26 3.64 -6.76
C LEU A 56 1.07 4.45 -5.47
N VAL A 57 1.17 3.85 -4.29
CA VAL A 57 1.13 4.62 -3.05
C VAL A 57 2.23 5.69 -3.02
N ASN A 58 3.44 5.37 -3.46
CA ASN A 58 4.54 6.33 -3.50
C ASN A 58 4.32 7.47 -4.51
N LEU A 59 3.50 7.26 -5.54
CA LEU A 59 3.06 8.30 -6.48
C LEU A 59 1.97 9.24 -5.92
N GLY A 60 1.45 8.96 -4.72
CA GLY A 60 0.52 9.83 -4.01
C GLY A 60 -0.85 9.20 -3.75
N TYR A 61 -1.15 8.03 -4.33
CA TYR A 61 -2.41 7.33 -4.06
C TYR A 61 -2.46 6.84 -2.61
N THR A 62 -3.66 6.71 -2.06
CA THR A 62 -3.89 6.23 -0.69
C THR A 62 -4.54 4.86 -0.70
N THR A 63 -4.52 4.19 0.45
CA THR A 63 -5.20 2.89 0.60
C THR A 63 -6.70 2.99 0.35
N GLU A 64 -7.32 4.12 0.69
CA GLU A 64 -8.74 4.38 0.46
C GLU A 64 -9.09 4.44 -1.04
N ASP A 65 -8.18 4.93 -1.88
CA ASP A 65 -8.39 4.97 -3.34
C ASP A 65 -8.57 3.56 -3.93
N PHE A 66 -7.93 2.54 -3.35
CA PHE A 66 -8.09 1.13 -3.75
C PHE A 66 -9.40 0.50 -3.24
N GLU A 67 -10.04 1.10 -2.23
CA GLU A 67 -11.31 0.62 -1.68
C GLU A 67 -12.53 1.16 -2.45
N LEU A 68 -12.35 2.21 -3.25
CA LEU A 68 -13.41 2.79 -4.06
C LEU A 68 -14.04 1.74 -5.01
N PRO A 69 -15.32 1.90 -5.38
CA PRO A 69 -15.92 1.16 -6.49
C PRO A 69 -15.08 1.29 -7.76
N ARG A 70 -15.03 0.22 -8.57
CA ARG A 70 -14.14 0.15 -9.74
C ARG A 70 -14.30 1.35 -10.70
N ASP A 71 -15.53 1.81 -10.90
CA ASP A 71 -15.89 2.95 -11.75
C ASP A 71 -15.45 4.32 -11.19
N GLN A 72 -15.05 4.37 -9.91
CA GLN A 72 -14.64 5.59 -9.20
C GLN A 72 -13.14 5.62 -8.92
N ARG A 73 -12.41 4.54 -9.22
CA ARG A 73 -10.97 4.49 -9.01
C ARG A 73 -10.24 5.31 -10.07
N PRO A 74 -9.19 6.05 -9.68
CA PRO A 74 -8.22 6.60 -10.61
C PRO A 74 -7.72 5.55 -11.62
N GLU A 75 -7.54 5.95 -12.88
CA GLU A 75 -7.14 5.06 -13.97
C GLU A 75 -5.91 4.17 -13.65
N PRO A 76 -4.85 4.67 -12.97
CA PRO A 76 -3.69 3.84 -12.61
C PRO A 76 -3.99 2.72 -11.61
N LEU A 77 -5.11 2.78 -10.89
CA LEU A 77 -5.55 1.77 -9.91
C LEU A 77 -6.48 0.72 -10.54
N LEU A 78 -6.78 0.85 -11.83
CA LEU A 78 -7.55 -0.13 -12.57
C LEU A 78 -6.62 -1.25 -13.05
N PRO A 79 -6.96 -2.53 -12.80
CA PRO A 79 -6.17 -3.65 -13.32
C PRO A 79 -6.11 -3.58 -14.84
N LYS A 80 -4.88 -3.52 -15.39
CA LYS A 80 -4.64 -3.65 -16.83
C LYS A 80 -4.57 -5.15 -17.19
N ASN A 81 -5.73 -5.82 -17.12
CA ASN A 81 -5.98 -7.21 -17.51
C ASN A 81 -5.14 -8.29 -16.82
#